data_AF-A0A3D8L309-F1
#
_entry.id   AF-A0A3D8L309-F1
#
_cell.length_a   1.000
_cell.length_b   1.000
_cell.length_c   1.000
_cell.angle_alpha   90.00
_cell.angle_beta   90.00
_cell.angle_gamma   90.00
#
_symmetry.space_group_name_H-M   'P 1'
#
loop_
_entity.id
_entity.type
_entity.pdbx_description
1 polymer ?
#
loop_
_entity_poly.entity_id
_entity_poly.type
_entity_poly.pdbx_seq_one_letter_code
_entity_poly.pdbx_strand_id
1 'polypeptide(L)'
;MNSKRRKFTFGIYIFLGLVVEEIIFWLFPYTGLGGLICFPTAIFFSLVFGFVIYKLTKTSIKKWMLVSLAVTFLLIQFYLQLRIHPQDFGGSVFEKISIYGEAYRDYGTIQYEMFTELNNAEKVAFYHKFRVMLPTSLTTLGIDTDGNSLEYNPRLYLIENKGNQRFYDTTKLQIVELDTATIIIENPNSMLAKSYRASRNFMDNDGAGYGDETYSLNVQKDYLELDTGIEKVFYFLLNLTK
;
A
#
# COMPACT_ATOMS: atom_id res chain seq x y z
N MET A 1 -45.66 -5.56 8.85
CA MET A 1 -44.73 -5.20 9.96
C MET A 1 -45.14 -3.85 10.56
N ASN A 2 -45.15 -3.68 11.89
CA ASN A 2 -45.51 -2.40 12.53
C ASN A 2 -44.51 -1.28 12.12
N SER A 3 -45.00 -0.05 12.00
CA SER A 3 -44.28 1.16 11.61
C SER A 3 -42.95 1.36 12.34
N LYS A 4 -42.91 1.15 13.66
CA LYS A 4 -41.67 1.27 14.46
C LYS A 4 -40.57 0.31 13.98
N ARG A 5 -40.90 -0.96 13.73
CA ARG A 5 -39.94 -1.97 13.23
C ARG A 5 -39.42 -1.65 11.83
N ARG A 6 -40.26 -1.06 10.96
CA ARG A 6 -39.84 -0.65 9.62
C ARG A 6 -38.82 0.49 9.67
N LYS A 7 -39.08 1.51 10.48
CA LYS A 7 -38.12 2.62 10.71
C LYS A 7 -36.80 2.12 11.29
N PHE A 8 -36.87 1.18 12.23
CA PHE A 8 -35.68 0.55 12.80
C PHE A 8 -34.86 -0.24 11.76
N THR A 9 -35.52 -1.05 10.93
CA THR A 9 -34.85 -1.82 9.85
C THR A 9 -34.17 -0.88 8.84
N PHE A 10 -34.84 0.22 8.48
CA PHE A 10 -34.27 1.26 7.63
C PHE A 10 -33.02 1.90 8.24
N GLY A 11 -33.09 2.28 9.53
CA GLY A 11 -31.94 2.84 10.25
C GLY A 11 -30.76 1.88 10.34
N ILE A 12 -31.01 0.59 10.62
CA ILE A 12 -29.97 -0.44 10.62
C ILE A 12 -29.31 -0.54 9.25
N TYR A 13 -30.09 -0.57 8.17
CA TYR A 13 -29.53 -0.69 6.83
C TYR A 13 -28.60 0.48 6.50
N ILE A 14 -29.00 1.70 6.85
CA ILE A 14 -28.14 2.89 6.65
C ILE A 14 -26.85 2.76 7.44
N PHE A 15 -26.95 2.38 8.71
CA PHE A 15 -25.78 2.17 9.56
C PHE A 15 -24.83 1.12 8.96
N LEU A 16 -25.35 -0.02 8.48
CA LEU A 16 -24.54 -1.05 7.83
C LEU A 16 -23.88 -0.55 6.54
N GLY A 17 -24.56 0.29 5.76
CA GLY A 17 -23.98 0.89 4.56
C GLY A 17 -22.83 1.85 4.85
N LEU A 18 -22.85 2.54 5.99
CA LEU A 18 -21.73 3.36 6.46
C LEU A 18 -20.59 2.52 7.04
N VAL A 19 -20.91 1.45 7.76
CA VAL A 19 -19.90 0.48 8.25
C VAL A 19 -19.15 -0.15 7.08
N VAL A 20 -19.84 -0.45 5.98
CA VAL A 20 -19.20 -0.91 4.75
C VAL A 20 -18.18 0.10 4.23
N GLU A 21 -18.52 1.38 4.18
CA GLU A 21 -17.59 2.43 3.74
C GLU A 21 -16.35 2.50 4.63
N GLU A 22 -16.53 2.42 5.95
CA GLU A 22 -15.43 2.39 6.91
C GLU A 22 -14.49 1.20 6.70
N ILE A 23 -15.04 0.02 6.38
CA ILE A 23 -14.24 -1.17 6.04
C ILE A 23 -13.42 -0.93 4.77
N ILE A 24 -14.01 -0.28 3.75
CA ILE A 24 -13.30 0.02 2.50
C ILE A 24 -12.17 1.02 2.75
N PHE A 25 -12.40 2.07 3.54
CA PHE A 25 -11.34 3.00 3.96
C PHE A 25 -10.21 2.31 4.72
N TRP A 26 -10.55 1.41 5.64
CA TRP A 26 -9.54 0.67 6.38
C TRP A 26 -8.71 -0.25 5.47
N LEU A 27 -9.35 -0.94 4.52
CA LEU A 27 -8.67 -1.80 3.55
C LEU A 27 -7.80 -1.00 2.57
N PHE A 28 -8.29 0.15 2.12
CA PHE A 28 -7.68 0.98 1.07
C PHE A 28 -7.57 2.45 1.52
N PRO A 29 -6.66 2.76 2.46
CA PRO A 29 -6.60 4.07 3.12
C PRO A 29 -6.01 5.18 2.24
N TYR A 30 -5.34 4.83 1.14
CA TYR A 30 -4.66 5.78 0.27
C TYR A 30 -5.59 6.44 -0.75
N THR A 31 -6.54 7.22 -0.26
CA THR A 31 -7.59 7.87 -1.07
C THR A 31 -7.39 9.37 -1.30
N GLY A 32 -6.46 9.98 -0.56
CA GLY A 32 -6.20 11.41 -0.57
C GLY A 32 -7.43 12.27 -0.30
N LEU A 33 -7.44 13.42 -0.99
CA LEU A 33 -8.60 14.31 -1.02
C LEU A 33 -9.83 13.66 -1.69
N GLY A 34 -9.62 12.64 -2.53
CA GLY A 34 -10.69 11.85 -3.12
C GLY A 34 -11.55 11.14 -2.08
N GLY A 35 -11.00 10.79 -0.91
CA GLY A 35 -11.78 10.17 0.19
C GLY A 35 -12.98 11.01 0.64
N LEU A 36 -12.96 12.33 0.42
CA LEU A 36 -14.06 13.23 0.83
C LEU A 36 -15.39 12.92 0.12
N ILE A 37 -15.36 12.33 -1.09
CA ILE A 37 -16.58 12.01 -1.85
C ILE A 37 -17.17 10.64 -1.49
N CYS A 38 -16.42 9.78 -0.78
CA CYS A 38 -16.87 8.42 -0.48
C CYS A 38 -18.00 8.40 0.55
N PHE A 39 -17.93 9.19 1.63
CA PHE A 39 -19.02 9.25 2.62
C PHE A 39 -20.34 9.81 2.05
N PRO A 40 -20.37 10.92 1.28
CA PRO A 40 -21.59 11.37 0.60
C PRO A 40 -22.21 10.31 -0.32
N THR A 41 -21.39 9.60 -1.11
CA THR A 41 -21.88 8.55 -2.00
C THR A 41 -22.38 7.32 -1.23
N ALA A 42 -21.69 6.93 -0.16
CA ALA A 42 -22.13 5.89 0.78
C ALA A 42 -23.49 6.21 1.41
N ILE A 43 -23.67 7.44 1.90
CA ILE A 43 -24.95 7.92 2.46
C ILE A 43 -26.04 7.86 1.39
N PHE A 44 -25.75 8.35 0.18
CA PHE A 44 -26.71 8.35 -0.93
C PHE A 44 -27.20 6.93 -1.27
N PHE A 45 -26.28 5.98 -1.50
CA PHE A 45 -26.67 4.59 -1.79
C PHE A 45 -27.42 3.94 -0.63
N SER A 46 -26.97 4.19 0.60
CA SER A 46 -27.60 3.69 1.82
C SER A 46 -29.06 4.17 1.95
N LEU A 47 -29.32 5.44 1.64
CA LEU A 47 -30.67 6.02 1.65
C LEU A 47 -31.53 5.43 0.54
N VAL A 48 -31.00 5.31 -0.69
CA VAL A 48 -31.74 4.77 -1.84
C VAL A 48 -32.13 3.31 -1.59
N PHE A 49 -31.18 2.43 -1.28
CA PHE A 49 -31.46 1.02 -1.05
C PHE A 49 -32.26 0.80 0.23
N GLY A 50 -31.97 1.55 1.30
CA GLY A 50 -32.76 1.52 2.53
C GLY A 50 -34.22 1.89 2.26
N PHE A 51 -34.48 2.89 1.41
CA PHE A 51 -35.84 3.30 1.07
C PHE A 51 -36.59 2.24 0.28
N VAL A 52 -35.91 1.56 -0.66
CA VAL A 52 -36.48 0.42 -1.39
C VAL A 52 -36.88 -0.69 -0.42
N ILE A 53 -35.99 -1.08 0.50
CA ILE A 53 -36.28 -2.06 1.55
C ILE A 53 -37.48 -1.59 2.39
N TYR A 54 -37.50 -0.33 2.82
CA TYR A 54 -38.59 0.25 3.60
C TYR A 54 -39.94 0.16 2.87
N LYS A 55 -39.99 0.47 1.56
CA LYS A 55 -41.21 0.33 0.76
C LYS A 55 -41.66 -1.13 0.65
N LEU A 56 -40.73 -2.05 0.40
CA LEU A 56 -40.99 -3.49 0.31
C LEU A 56 -41.46 -4.11 1.64
N THR A 57 -41.06 -3.56 2.79
CA THR A 57 -41.64 -4.00 4.08
C THR A 57 -43.13 -3.67 4.25
N LYS A 58 -43.72 -2.84 3.37
CA LYS A 58 -45.17 -2.59 3.35
C LYS A 58 -45.93 -3.73 2.66
N THR A 59 -45.33 -4.47 1.73
CA THR A 59 -46.02 -5.43 0.85
C THR A 59 -46.11 -6.86 1.40
N SER A 60 -46.16 -7.06 2.73
CA SER A 60 -46.31 -8.37 3.38
C SER A 60 -45.31 -9.46 2.94
N ILE A 61 -44.12 -9.06 2.48
CA ILE A 61 -43.05 -9.97 2.07
C ILE A 61 -42.56 -10.79 3.26
N LYS A 62 -42.18 -12.06 3.01
CA LYS A 62 -41.61 -12.96 4.02
C LYS A 62 -40.28 -12.40 4.56
N LYS A 63 -40.01 -12.57 5.85
CA LYS A 63 -38.81 -12.02 6.51
C LYS A 63 -37.49 -12.46 5.87
N TRP A 64 -37.37 -13.74 5.50
CA TRP A 64 -36.15 -14.27 4.90
C TRP A 64 -35.86 -13.64 3.52
N MET A 65 -36.91 -13.36 2.73
CA MET A 65 -36.76 -12.66 1.45
C MET A 65 -36.27 -11.23 1.67
N LEU A 66 -36.77 -10.55 2.72
CA LEU A 66 -36.32 -9.21 3.08
C LEU A 66 -34.84 -9.19 3.47
N VAL A 67 -34.40 -10.17 4.27
CA VAL A 67 -32.98 -10.30 4.66
C VAL A 67 -32.11 -10.59 3.44
N SER A 68 -32.53 -11.52 2.57
CA SER A 68 -31.81 -11.80 1.33
C SER A 68 -31.66 -10.55 0.46
N LEU A 69 -32.74 -9.79 0.27
CA LEU A 69 -32.71 -8.53 -0.48
C LEU A 69 -31.79 -7.49 0.16
N ALA A 70 -31.82 -7.37 1.49
CA ALA A 70 -30.94 -6.45 2.21
C ALA A 70 -29.46 -6.82 2.01
N VAL A 71 -29.11 -8.11 2.12
CA VAL A 71 -27.75 -8.59 1.84
C VAL A 71 -27.38 -8.33 0.38
N THR A 72 -28.26 -8.62 -0.58
CA THR A 72 -28.01 -8.34 -2.00
C THR A 72 -27.76 -6.86 -2.25
N PHE A 73 -28.56 -5.95 -1.68
CA PHE A 73 -28.32 -4.52 -1.83
C PHE A 73 -27.05 -4.04 -1.13
N LEU A 74 -26.70 -4.60 0.03
CA LEU A 74 -25.41 -4.31 0.67
C LEU A 74 -24.24 -4.78 -0.20
N LEU A 75 -24.31 -5.95 -0.83
CA LEU A 75 -23.27 -6.44 -1.75
C LEU A 75 -23.15 -5.55 -3.00
N ILE A 76 -24.28 -5.11 -3.57
CA ILE A 76 -24.29 -4.17 -4.69
C ILE A 76 -23.67 -2.84 -4.26
N GLN A 77 -24.06 -2.32 -3.09
CA GLN A 77 -23.51 -1.08 -2.55
C GLN A 77 -22.00 -1.19 -2.32
N PHE A 78 -21.55 -2.26 -1.68
CA PHE A 78 -20.13 -2.57 -1.46
C PHE A 78 -19.36 -2.60 -2.78
N TYR A 79 -19.88 -3.32 -3.79
CA TYR A 79 -19.27 -3.38 -5.12
C TYR A 79 -19.19 -2.00 -5.80
N LEU A 80 -20.26 -1.20 -5.73
CA LEU A 80 -20.29 0.15 -6.30
C LEU A 80 -19.28 1.06 -5.60
N GLN A 81 -19.20 1.00 -4.27
CA GLN A 81 -18.24 1.78 -3.48
C GLN A 81 -16.81 1.38 -3.83
N LEU A 82 -16.46 0.08 -3.84
CA LEU A 82 -15.13 -0.36 -4.28
C LEU A 82 -14.75 0.16 -5.67
N ARG A 83 -15.73 0.21 -6.60
CA ARG A 83 -15.49 0.67 -7.97
C ARG A 83 -15.21 2.17 -8.07
N ILE A 84 -15.85 2.99 -7.22
CA ILE A 84 -15.70 4.44 -7.25
C ILE A 84 -14.72 4.96 -6.18
N HIS A 85 -14.23 4.09 -5.30
CA HIS A 85 -13.30 4.43 -4.24
C HIS A 85 -11.98 4.89 -4.84
N PRO A 86 -11.59 6.16 -4.67
CA PRO A 86 -10.41 6.72 -5.29
C PRO A 86 -9.15 6.16 -4.64
N GLN A 87 -8.06 6.06 -5.41
CA GLN A 87 -6.74 5.65 -4.92
C GLN A 87 -5.67 6.59 -5.48
N ASP A 88 -4.91 7.25 -4.60
CA ASP A 88 -3.92 8.27 -4.98
C ASP A 88 -2.70 7.70 -5.71
N PHE A 89 -2.22 6.53 -5.27
CA PHE A 89 -0.99 5.92 -5.79
C PHE A 89 -1.22 4.94 -6.94
N GLY A 90 -2.09 5.33 -7.87
CA GLY A 90 -2.34 4.60 -9.11
C GLY A 90 -3.30 3.41 -8.98
N GLY A 91 -4.07 3.23 -10.04
CA GLY A 91 -4.97 2.11 -10.27
C GLY A 91 -6.29 2.14 -9.51
N SER A 92 -7.19 1.24 -9.88
CA SER A 92 -8.45 1.00 -9.17
C SER A 92 -8.25 0.09 -7.95
N VAL A 93 -9.21 0.07 -7.02
CA VAL A 93 -9.21 -0.89 -5.90
C VAL A 93 -9.13 -2.34 -6.40
N PHE A 94 -9.80 -2.66 -7.52
CA PHE A 94 -9.74 -3.99 -8.12
C PHE A 94 -8.36 -4.32 -8.69
N GLU A 95 -7.68 -3.36 -9.32
CA GLU A 95 -6.28 -3.54 -9.75
C GLU A 95 -5.37 -3.81 -8.55
N LYS A 96 -5.52 -3.07 -7.45
CA LYS A 96 -4.77 -3.36 -6.21
C LYS A 96 -5.01 -4.78 -5.73
N ILE A 97 -6.26 -5.21 -5.63
CA ILE A 97 -6.61 -6.60 -5.26
C ILE A 97 -5.95 -7.61 -6.23
N SER A 98 -5.95 -7.32 -7.54
CA SER A 98 -5.32 -8.18 -8.55
C SER A 98 -3.81 -8.30 -8.33
N ILE A 99 -3.11 -7.19 -8.06
CA ILE A 99 -1.67 -7.16 -7.79
C ILE A 99 -1.33 -8.03 -6.57
N TYR A 100 -2.14 -7.99 -5.50
CA TYR A 100 -1.97 -8.90 -4.35
C TYR A 100 -2.21 -10.37 -4.72
N GLY A 101 -3.17 -10.65 -5.60
CA GLY A 101 -3.40 -11.99 -6.13
C GLY A 101 -2.23 -12.52 -6.97
N GLU A 102 -1.59 -11.66 -7.76
CA GLU A 102 -0.39 -11.98 -8.53
C GLU A 102 0.80 -12.25 -7.60
N ALA A 103 1.04 -11.36 -6.62
CA ALA A 103 2.08 -11.56 -5.61
C ALA A 103 1.89 -12.87 -4.82
N TYR A 104 0.64 -13.28 -4.55
CA TYR A 104 0.35 -14.57 -3.94
C TYR A 104 0.77 -15.76 -4.80
N ARG A 105 0.45 -15.70 -6.10
CA ARG A 105 0.78 -16.73 -7.08
C ARG A 105 2.30 -16.83 -7.24
N ASP A 106 2.97 -15.69 -7.29
CA ASP A 106 4.38 -15.57 -7.59
C ASP A 106 5.25 -15.64 -6.32
N TYR A 107 4.66 -15.91 -5.15
CA TYR A 107 5.33 -16.08 -3.85
C TYR A 107 6.57 -17.00 -3.90
N GLY A 108 6.50 -18.08 -4.69
CA GLY A 108 7.59 -19.04 -4.83
C GLY A 108 8.84 -18.45 -5.51
N THR A 109 8.67 -17.52 -6.45
CA THR A 109 9.75 -16.96 -7.27
C THR A 109 10.45 -15.78 -6.61
N ILE A 110 9.84 -15.14 -5.60
CA ILE A 110 10.43 -14.00 -4.88
C ILE A 110 11.74 -14.41 -4.20
N GLN A 111 12.85 -13.77 -4.59
CA GLN A 111 14.17 -13.97 -3.99
C GLN A 111 14.57 -12.76 -3.14
N TYR A 112 15.58 -12.92 -2.29
CA TYR A 112 15.98 -11.87 -1.35
C TYR A 112 16.56 -10.65 -2.09
N GLU A 113 17.33 -10.92 -3.14
CA GLU A 113 18.05 -9.96 -3.96
C GLU A 113 17.12 -9.08 -4.81
N MET A 114 15.88 -9.52 -5.01
CA MET A 114 14.88 -8.82 -5.82
C MET A 114 14.23 -7.64 -5.10
N PHE A 115 14.50 -7.41 -3.80
CA PHE A 115 13.75 -6.46 -2.96
C PHE A 115 13.57 -5.07 -3.59
N THR A 116 14.60 -4.53 -4.24
CA THR A 116 14.57 -3.21 -4.87
C THR A 116 13.66 -3.12 -6.10
N GLU A 117 13.31 -4.26 -6.69
CA GLU A 117 12.45 -4.38 -7.88
C GLU A 117 11.00 -4.72 -7.51
N LEU A 118 10.74 -5.11 -6.26
CA LEU A 118 9.42 -5.56 -5.82
C LEU A 118 8.44 -4.39 -5.67
N ASN A 119 7.22 -4.60 -6.16
CA ASN A 119 6.11 -3.73 -5.81
C ASN A 119 5.63 -3.95 -4.37
N ASN A 120 4.76 -3.10 -3.85
CA ASN A 120 4.31 -3.17 -2.45
C ASN A 120 3.68 -4.52 -2.08
N ALA A 121 2.88 -5.14 -2.96
CA ALA A 121 2.27 -6.43 -2.66
C ALA A 121 3.31 -7.56 -2.60
N GLU A 122 4.27 -7.56 -3.53
CA GLU A 122 5.39 -8.48 -3.52
C GLU A 122 6.29 -8.27 -2.30
N LYS A 123 6.47 -7.03 -1.84
CA LYS A 123 7.18 -6.73 -0.58
C LYS A 123 6.48 -7.32 0.64
N VAL A 124 5.15 -7.31 0.72
CA VAL A 124 4.44 -8.02 1.81
C VAL A 124 4.73 -9.52 1.76
N ALA A 125 4.69 -10.12 0.58
CA ALA A 125 5.05 -11.53 0.39
C ALA A 125 6.51 -11.81 0.77
N PHE A 126 7.43 -10.91 0.41
CA PHE A 126 8.83 -10.94 0.80
C PHE A 126 8.99 -10.90 2.32
N TYR A 127 8.30 -9.98 3.01
CA TYR A 127 8.37 -9.87 4.47
C TYR A 127 7.92 -11.16 5.14
N HIS A 128 6.83 -11.75 4.64
CA HIS A 128 6.37 -13.04 5.14
C HIS A 128 7.42 -14.15 4.91
N LYS A 129 7.94 -14.25 3.68
CA LYS A 129 8.87 -15.31 3.27
C LYS A 129 10.18 -15.27 4.03
N PHE A 130 10.73 -14.08 4.24
CA PHE A 130 12.04 -13.87 4.84
C PHE A 130 11.99 -13.39 6.29
N ARG A 131 10.83 -13.45 6.96
CA ARG A 131 10.58 -12.90 8.31
C ARG A 131 11.64 -13.18 9.39
N VAL A 132 12.35 -14.31 9.30
CA VAL A 132 13.39 -14.71 10.25
C VAL A 132 14.76 -14.07 9.95
N MET A 133 14.98 -13.66 8.71
CA MET A 133 16.24 -13.08 8.20
C MET A 133 16.16 -11.56 8.04
N LEU A 134 14.98 -10.96 8.22
CA LEU A 134 14.80 -9.53 8.00
C LEU A 134 15.63 -8.70 8.99
N PRO A 135 16.29 -7.62 8.50
CA PRO A 135 16.97 -6.66 9.36
C PRO A 135 15.96 -5.78 10.12
N THR A 136 16.46 -4.80 10.88
CA THR A 136 15.59 -3.81 11.55
C THR A 136 14.90 -2.90 10.53
N SER A 137 15.59 -2.56 9.44
CA SER A 137 15.00 -1.91 8.28
C SER A 137 15.83 -2.19 7.03
N LEU A 138 15.18 -2.06 5.87
CA LEU A 138 15.84 -2.06 4.59
C LEU A 138 15.92 -0.62 4.08
N THR A 139 17.00 -0.25 3.43
CA THR A 139 17.17 1.06 2.81
C THR A 139 17.54 0.88 1.36
N THR A 140 16.75 1.48 0.48
CA THR A 140 17.05 1.56 -0.94
C THR A 140 17.70 2.91 -1.21
N LEU A 141 18.93 2.88 -1.72
CA LEU A 141 19.63 4.04 -2.25
C LEU A 141 19.50 4.03 -3.77
N GLY A 142 18.83 5.04 -4.32
CA GLY A 142 18.78 5.31 -5.76
C GLY A 142 19.82 6.34 -6.15
N ILE A 143 20.58 6.05 -7.21
CA ILE A 143 21.54 6.96 -7.83
C ILE A 143 21.16 7.14 -9.29
N ASP A 144 20.82 8.37 -9.66
CA ASP A 144 20.59 8.77 -11.04
C ASP A 144 21.68 9.74 -11.48
N THR A 145 22.39 9.42 -12.56
CA THR A 145 23.47 10.25 -13.10
C THR A 145 23.06 11.13 -14.27
N ASP A 146 21.83 10.99 -14.76
CA ASP A 146 21.35 11.70 -15.93
C ASP A 146 20.22 12.65 -15.52
N GLY A 147 20.57 13.76 -14.87
CA GLY A 147 19.63 14.84 -14.47
C GLY A 147 18.87 15.52 -15.63
N ASN A 148 18.95 14.97 -16.85
CA ASN A 148 18.33 15.43 -18.09
C ASN A 148 17.61 14.30 -18.88
N SER A 149 17.54 13.06 -18.36
CA SER A 149 16.84 11.99 -19.05
C SER A 149 15.32 12.12 -18.86
N LEU A 150 14.56 12.02 -19.95
CA LEU A 150 13.09 11.91 -19.90
C LEU A 150 12.63 10.57 -19.27
N GLU A 151 13.56 9.64 -19.03
CA GLU A 151 13.34 8.34 -18.38
C GLU A 151 14.15 8.26 -17.08
N TYR A 152 13.48 8.49 -15.96
CA TYR A 152 14.04 8.26 -14.63
C TYR A 152 14.31 6.75 -14.42
N ASN A 153 15.57 6.35 -14.49
CA ASN A 153 16.00 4.97 -14.27
C ASN A 153 17.18 4.90 -13.28
N PRO A 154 16.94 5.13 -11.98
CA PRO A 154 17.99 5.15 -10.97
C PRO A 154 18.61 3.76 -10.80
N ARG A 155 19.93 3.72 -10.62
CA ARG A 155 20.62 2.52 -10.12
C ARG A 155 20.27 2.36 -8.65
N LEU A 156 19.67 1.21 -8.30
CA LEU A 156 19.20 0.92 -6.94
C LEU A 156 20.21 0.04 -6.19
N TYR A 157 20.46 0.39 -4.94
CA TYR A 157 21.32 -0.35 -4.02
C TYR A 157 20.56 -0.67 -2.75
N LEU A 158 20.62 -1.92 -2.32
CA LEU A 158 20.03 -2.38 -1.07
C LEU A 158 21.03 -2.29 0.09
N ILE A 159 20.57 -1.70 1.19
CA ILE A 159 21.32 -1.57 2.43
C ILE A 159 20.47 -2.14 3.56
N GLU A 160 20.99 -3.15 4.25
CA GLU A 160 20.37 -3.76 5.43
C GLU A 160 20.83 -3.05 6.70
N ASN A 161 19.90 -2.52 7.49
CA ASN A 161 20.21 -1.91 8.78
C ASN A 161 19.93 -2.91 9.92
N LYS A 162 20.97 -3.42 10.56
CA LYS A 162 20.85 -4.31 11.74
C LYS A 162 21.36 -3.56 12.95
N GLY A 163 20.43 -2.98 13.73
CA GLY A 163 20.77 -2.04 14.79
C GLY A 163 21.49 -0.81 14.25
N ASN A 164 22.68 -0.51 14.79
CA ASN A 164 23.49 0.66 14.37
C ASN A 164 24.49 0.34 13.24
N GLN A 165 24.39 -0.84 12.61
CA GLN A 165 25.30 -1.26 11.55
C GLN A 165 24.56 -1.39 10.22
N ARG A 166 25.21 -0.93 9.15
CA ARG A 166 24.73 -1.02 7.77
C ARG A 166 25.50 -2.12 7.04
N PHE A 167 24.78 -3.03 6.39
CA PHE A 167 25.35 -4.10 5.57
C PHE A 167 24.90 -3.91 4.12
N TYR A 168 25.85 -3.94 3.19
CA TYR A 168 25.60 -3.78 1.77
C TYR A 168 26.75 -4.41 0.97
N ASP A 169 26.56 -4.59 -0.33
CA ASP A 169 27.60 -5.12 -1.22
C ASP A 169 28.73 -4.10 -1.42
N THR A 170 29.81 -4.26 -0.67
CA THR A 170 30.99 -3.38 -0.70
C THR A 170 31.76 -3.43 -2.01
N THR A 171 31.48 -4.40 -2.89
CA THR A 171 32.08 -4.45 -4.23
C THR A 171 31.41 -3.49 -5.18
N LYS A 172 30.13 -3.17 -4.94
CA LYS A 172 29.30 -2.29 -5.78
C LYS A 172 29.15 -0.89 -5.22
N LEU A 173 29.20 -0.74 -3.89
CA LEU A 173 28.96 0.53 -3.21
C LEU A 173 29.91 0.69 -2.02
N GLN A 174 30.37 1.90 -1.74
CA GLN A 174 31.02 2.25 -0.48
C GLN A 174 30.42 3.55 0.06
N ILE A 175 30.05 3.56 1.34
CA ILE A 175 29.50 4.75 2.02
C ILE A 175 30.48 5.17 3.12
N VAL A 176 30.91 6.43 3.07
CA VAL A 176 31.83 7.03 4.04
C VAL A 176 31.14 8.23 4.70
N GLU A 177 30.89 8.13 6.00
CA GLU A 177 30.32 9.22 6.79
C GLU A 177 31.46 10.09 7.34
N LEU A 178 31.44 11.38 7.02
CA LEU A 178 32.36 12.40 7.51
C LEU A 178 31.60 13.38 8.42
N ASP A 179 32.33 14.19 9.19
CA ASP A 179 31.72 15.15 10.14
C ASP A 179 30.72 16.13 9.51
N THR A 180 30.87 16.41 8.21
CA THR A 180 30.07 17.41 7.47
C THR A 180 29.38 16.86 6.23
N ALA A 181 29.64 15.62 5.82
CA ALA A 181 29.14 15.09 4.56
C ALA A 181 29.07 13.57 4.59
N THR A 182 28.19 13.02 3.76
CA THR A 182 28.19 11.60 3.41
C THR A 182 28.77 11.45 2.01
N ILE A 183 29.80 10.63 1.84
CA ILE A 183 30.40 10.31 0.54
C ILE A 183 29.93 8.92 0.11
N ILE A 184 29.42 8.81 -1.11
CA ILE A 184 28.94 7.57 -1.70
C ILE A 184 29.80 7.27 -2.92
N ILE A 185 30.38 6.08 -3.00
CA ILE A 185 31.26 5.66 -4.08
C ILE A 185 30.65 4.43 -4.76
N GLU A 186 30.28 4.55 -6.04
CA GLU A 186 29.86 3.43 -6.88
C GLU A 186 31.09 2.71 -7.44
N ASN A 187 31.08 1.37 -7.40
CA ASN A 187 32.15 0.50 -7.91
C ASN A 187 33.55 0.90 -7.40
N PRO A 188 33.79 0.96 -6.07
CA PRO A 188 35.00 1.52 -5.48
C PRO A 188 36.31 0.85 -5.94
N ASN A 189 36.23 -0.41 -6.39
CA ASN A 189 37.39 -1.18 -6.87
C ASN A 189 37.56 -1.15 -8.40
N SER A 190 36.84 -0.28 -9.12
CA SER A 190 36.86 -0.17 -10.59
C SER A 190 37.55 1.12 -11.04
N MET A 191 38.15 1.10 -12.23
CA MET A 191 38.62 2.34 -12.89
C MET A 191 37.47 3.30 -13.23
N LEU A 192 36.22 2.81 -13.21
CA LEU A 192 35.01 3.59 -13.44
C LEU A 192 34.34 4.04 -12.13
N ALA A 193 35.08 4.05 -11.01
CA ALA A 193 34.55 4.49 -9.73
C ALA A 193 34.01 5.93 -9.84
N LYS A 194 32.79 6.13 -9.35
CA LYS A 194 32.15 7.45 -9.29
C LYS A 194 31.88 7.81 -7.84
N SER A 195 32.12 9.06 -7.46
CA SER A 195 31.93 9.55 -6.10
C SER A 195 30.88 10.65 -6.08
N TYR A 196 29.98 10.57 -5.11
CA TYR A 196 28.87 11.48 -4.88
C TYR A 196 28.97 12.03 -3.47
N ARG A 197 28.57 13.29 -3.27
CA ARG A 197 28.67 13.97 -1.98
C ARG A 197 27.30 14.51 -1.57
N ALA A 198 26.75 13.97 -0.50
CA ALA A 198 25.52 14.44 0.11
C ALA A 198 25.79 15.15 1.44
N SER A 199 24.74 15.76 2.01
CA SER A 199 24.77 16.33 3.35
C SER A 199 25.09 15.27 4.40
N ARG A 200 25.58 15.70 5.57
CA ARG A 200 25.81 14.82 6.71
C ARG A 200 24.54 14.03 7.06
N ASN A 201 24.71 12.76 7.43
CA ASN A 201 23.62 11.85 7.82
C ASN A 201 22.57 11.66 6.71
N PHE A 202 22.96 11.82 5.44
CA PHE A 202 22.03 11.69 4.32
C PHE A 202 21.32 10.32 4.33
N MET A 203 22.06 9.26 4.61
CA MET A 203 21.53 7.89 4.71
C MET A 203 20.53 7.70 5.87
N ASP A 204 20.49 8.63 6.84
CA ASP A 204 19.61 8.52 7.99
C ASP A 204 18.25 9.19 7.79
N ASN A 205 18.14 10.07 6.81
CA ASN A 205 16.91 10.83 6.55
C ASN A 205 16.01 10.05 5.58
N ASP A 206 14.89 9.56 6.09
CA ASP A 206 13.89 8.86 5.26
C ASP A 206 13.24 9.83 4.26
N GLY A 207 13.05 9.37 3.02
CA GLY A 207 12.56 10.20 1.91
C GLY A 207 13.51 11.32 1.50
N ALA A 208 14.78 11.30 1.93
CA ALA A 208 15.75 12.31 1.55
C ALA A 208 16.11 12.20 0.06
N GLY A 209 15.89 13.30 -0.65
CA GLY A 209 16.46 13.53 -1.97
C GLY A 209 17.60 14.53 -1.88
N TYR A 210 18.69 14.27 -2.59
CA TYR A 210 19.74 15.25 -2.85
C TYR A 210 20.03 15.23 -4.35
N GLY A 211 20.10 16.39 -4.99
CA GLY A 211 20.49 16.44 -6.39
C GLY A 211 21.21 17.73 -6.72
N ASP A 212 22.12 17.64 -7.67
CA ASP A 212 22.74 18.76 -8.35
C ASP A 212 22.56 18.59 -9.88
N GLU A 213 23.22 19.44 -10.68
CA GLU A 213 23.12 19.37 -12.15
C GLU A 213 23.68 18.07 -12.76
N THR A 214 24.40 17.27 -11.97
CA THR A 214 25.16 16.10 -12.44
C THR A 214 24.65 14.77 -11.92
N TYR A 215 23.92 14.74 -10.80
CA TYR A 215 23.28 13.53 -10.29
C TYR A 215 22.14 13.84 -9.33
N SER A 216 21.29 12.84 -9.11
CA SER A 216 20.37 12.80 -7.97
C SER A 216 20.55 11.51 -7.17
N LEU A 217 20.41 11.66 -5.85
CA LEU A 217 20.42 10.61 -4.85
C LEU A 217 19.05 10.60 -4.19
N ASN A 218 18.49 9.42 -3.99
CA ASN A 218 17.28 9.22 -3.23
C ASN A 218 17.49 8.12 -2.20
N VAL A 219 17.07 8.36 -0.97
CA VAL A 219 17.04 7.35 0.09
C VAL A 219 15.59 7.08 0.46
N GLN A 220 15.20 5.82 0.33
CA GLN A 220 13.92 5.32 0.82
C GLN A 220 14.18 4.27 1.89
N LYS A 221 13.69 4.50 3.11
CA LYS A 221 13.72 3.50 4.17
C LYS A 221 12.41 2.73 4.19
N ASP A 222 12.55 1.43 4.37
CA ASP A 222 11.44 0.51 4.55
C ASP A 222 11.59 -0.15 5.93
N TYR A 223 10.70 0.25 6.84
CA TYR A 223 10.69 -0.24 8.22
C TYR A 223 10.00 -1.59 8.35
N LEU A 224 9.63 -2.23 7.23
CA LEU A 224 8.99 -3.55 7.19
C LEU A 224 7.62 -3.55 7.90
N GLU A 225 7.01 -2.38 8.01
CA GLU A 225 5.68 -2.20 8.58
C GLU A 225 4.62 -2.42 7.50
N LEU A 226 3.48 -2.98 7.91
CA LEU A 226 2.32 -3.13 7.05
C LEU A 226 1.42 -1.92 7.32
N ASP A 227 1.49 -0.95 6.43
CA ASP A 227 0.87 0.35 6.58
C ASP A 227 -0.64 0.31 6.29
N THR A 228 -1.08 -0.62 5.43
CA THR A 228 -2.51 -0.71 5.03
C THR A 228 -3.25 -1.96 5.52
N GLY A 229 -4.58 -1.86 5.52
CA GLY A 229 -5.46 -2.98 5.85
C GLY A 229 -5.33 -4.14 4.85
N ILE A 230 -5.22 -3.87 3.55
CA ILE A 230 -5.05 -4.94 2.56
C ILE A 230 -3.72 -5.68 2.73
N GLU A 231 -2.63 -4.97 3.06
CA GLU A 231 -1.32 -5.59 3.34
C GLU A 231 -1.42 -6.54 4.54
N LYS A 232 -2.11 -6.12 5.61
CA LYS A 232 -2.34 -6.95 6.80
C LYS A 232 -3.19 -8.17 6.48
N VAL A 233 -4.28 -7.99 5.73
CA VAL A 233 -5.15 -9.10 5.30
C VAL A 233 -4.37 -10.08 4.43
N PHE A 234 -3.55 -9.58 3.51
CA PHE A 234 -2.73 -10.42 2.65
C PHE A 234 -1.66 -11.18 3.43
N TYR A 235 -0.93 -10.51 4.33
CA TYR A 235 0.04 -11.15 5.21
C TYR A 235 -0.61 -12.23 6.09
N PHE A 236 -1.80 -11.95 6.63
CA PHE A 236 -2.58 -12.94 7.38
C PHE A 236 -2.97 -14.15 6.51
N LEU A 237 -3.43 -13.91 5.27
CA LEU A 237 -3.73 -14.99 4.32
C LEU A 237 -2.50 -15.87 4.08
N LEU A 238 -1.32 -15.26 3.87
CA LEU A 238 -0.06 -15.99 3.69
C LEU A 238 0.25 -16.87 4.89
N ASN A 239 0.11 -16.37 6.14
CA ASN A 239 0.32 -17.19 7.34
C ASN A 239 -0.61 -18.41 7.44
N LEU A 240 -1.81 -18.33 6.84
CA LEU A 240 -2.76 -19.44 6.85
C LEU A 240 -2.47 -20.49 5.77
N THR A 241 -1.78 -20.11 4.69
CA THR A 241 -1.70 -20.94 3.47
C THR A 241 -0.29 -21.27 2.99
N LYS A 242 0.75 -20.62 3.52
CA LYS A 242 2.15 -20.80 3.13
C LYS A 242 3.03 -21.06 4.34
#